data_AF-A0A7C5EEL3-F1
#
_entry.id   AF-A0A7C5EEL3-F1
#
_cell.length_a   1.000
_cell.length_b   1.000
_cell.length_c   1.000
_cell.angle_alpha   90.00
_cell.angle_beta   90.00
_cell.angle_gamma   90.00
#
_symmetry.space_group_name_H-M   'P 1'
#
loop_
_entity.id
_entity.type
_entity.pdbx_description
1 polymer ?
#
loop_
_entity_poly.entity_id
_entity_poly.type
_entity_poly.pdbx_seq_one_letter_code
_entity_poly.pdbx_strand_id
1 'polypeptide(L)'
;MGTVRAGLLSAPRSEGGLNMTPHRLSRLVCLGVLCMATVTLTAQQDTDEFFKQNCTSCHTIGGGRLTGPDLKNVEKRRDRAWLIRFIQDPQAMIASGDPEAQKLLREARGVVMPKVVGITKKRAAKILDLIAAESKLEKSRFAGLSLSDRPFTEEDRTIGRELFLGTRRLKGGGPPCLSCHTVNGVGGLGGGELGPDLTDAYARLEGRKVLGAWLASPSTETMAPVFKKHPIDPDEILPLLAFLETESKEGTPATTGSNINFVLLGVVGATALLFLFDYFWRRRFTGVRARLVRGQR
;
A
#
# COMPACT_ATOMS: atom_id res chain seq x y z
N MET A 1 56.18 63.68 39.41
CA MET A 1 57.59 63.57 39.86
C MET A 1 57.83 62.13 40.28
N GLY A 2 58.88 61.49 39.76
CA GLY A 2 59.24 60.09 40.06
C GLY A 2 59.65 59.31 38.83
N THR A 3 60.85 59.60 38.31
CA THR A 3 61.54 58.88 37.23
C THR A 3 62.15 57.54 37.70
N VAL A 4 62.63 56.75 36.72
CA VAL A 4 63.69 55.70 36.75
C VAL A 4 63.11 54.27 36.57
N ARG A 5 63.53 53.37 35.66
CA ARG A 5 64.71 53.21 34.79
C ARG A 5 64.36 52.27 33.62
N ALA A 6 64.98 52.48 32.46
CA ALA A 6 65.02 51.51 31.37
C ALA A 6 66.06 50.40 31.66
N GLY A 7 65.72 49.15 31.32
CA GLY A 7 66.61 48.00 31.32
C GLY A 7 66.19 47.00 30.25
N LEU A 8 66.99 46.88 29.19
CA LEU A 8 66.87 45.86 28.14
C LEU A 8 67.10 44.46 28.73
N LEU A 9 66.29 43.46 28.32
CA LEU A 9 66.70 42.05 28.16
C LEU A 9 65.67 41.30 27.28
N SER A 10 66.07 41.15 26.01
CA SER A 10 65.91 39.99 25.11
C SER A 10 64.62 39.17 25.14
N ALA A 11 63.85 39.25 24.05
CA ALA A 11 62.77 38.32 23.71
C ALA A 11 63.32 36.94 23.27
N PRO A 12 62.77 35.81 23.72
CA PRO A 12 63.04 34.52 23.11
C PRO A 12 62.22 34.37 21.83
N ARG A 13 62.91 34.28 20.68
CA ARG A 13 62.38 33.60 19.50
C ARG A 13 62.19 32.13 19.86
N SER A 14 60.95 31.65 19.97
CA SER A 14 60.67 30.22 19.87
C SER A 14 59.73 29.97 18.70
N GLU A 15 60.33 29.58 17.57
CA GLU A 15 59.64 28.86 16.51
C GLU A 15 59.23 27.49 17.05
N GLY A 16 58.04 27.42 17.66
CA GLY A 16 57.42 26.18 18.10
C GLY A 16 56.55 25.61 16.99
N GLY A 17 57.18 24.98 16.00
CA GLY A 17 56.46 24.17 15.01
C GLY A 17 55.59 23.13 15.72
N LEU A 18 54.30 23.10 15.35
CA LEU A 18 53.36 22.05 15.72
C LEU A 18 53.86 20.71 15.15
N ASN A 19 54.74 20.03 15.87
CA ASN A 19 55.14 18.66 15.61
C ASN A 19 53.95 17.74 15.92
N MET A 20 53.04 17.63 14.96
CA MET A 20 51.99 16.60 14.98
C MET A 20 52.63 15.25 14.67
N THR A 21 52.71 14.39 15.68
CA THR A 21 53.22 13.03 15.51
C THR A 21 52.30 12.22 14.58
N PRO A 22 52.85 11.37 13.69
CA PRO A 22 52.10 10.69 12.62
C PRO A 22 50.95 9.80 13.12
N HIS A 23 50.99 9.38 14.38
CA HIS A 23 49.95 8.57 15.00
C HIS A 23 48.65 9.34 15.32
N ARG A 24 48.72 10.66 15.58
CA ARG A 24 47.51 11.47 15.83
C ARG A 24 46.76 11.81 14.53
N LEU A 25 47.48 11.98 13.43
CA LEU A 25 46.90 12.18 12.09
C LEU A 25 46.21 10.89 11.61
N SER A 26 46.86 9.73 11.80
CA SER A 26 46.31 8.43 11.42
C SER A 26 45.03 8.06 12.19
N ARG A 27 44.94 8.38 13.49
CA ARG A 27 43.71 8.14 14.30
C ARG A 27 42.53 9.04 13.89
N LEU A 28 42.78 10.30 13.51
CA LEU A 28 41.74 11.22 13.00
C LEU A 28 41.26 10.82 11.59
N VAL A 29 42.16 10.35 10.73
CA VAL A 29 41.83 9.86 9.38
C VAL A 29 41.01 8.56 9.46
N CYS A 30 41.38 7.61 10.33
CA CYS A 30 40.60 6.37 10.52
C CYS A 30 39.20 6.64 11.10
N LEU A 31 39.05 7.62 12.02
CA LEU A 31 37.74 7.96 12.59
C LEU A 31 36.84 8.70 11.58
N GLY A 32 37.41 9.56 10.73
CA GLY A 32 36.68 10.23 9.65
C GLY A 32 36.22 9.30 8.53
N VAL A 33 37.06 8.32 8.14
CA VAL A 33 36.70 7.30 7.14
C VAL A 33 35.62 6.35 7.67
N LEU A 34 35.66 6.00 8.96
CA LEU A 34 34.64 5.16 9.60
C LEU A 34 33.28 5.87 9.73
N CYS A 35 33.26 7.18 9.97
CA CYS A 35 32.01 7.97 9.98
C CYS A 35 31.41 8.21 8.58
N MET A 36 32.20 8.28 7.52
CA MET A 36 31.65 8.40 6.15
C MET A 36 31.03 7.10 5.64
N ALA A 37 31.57 5.94 6.03
CA ALA A 37 31.06 4.63 5.62
C ALA A 37 29.70 4.29 6.25
N THR A 38 29.37 4.82 7.43
CA THR A 38 28.07 4.57 8.08
C THR A 38 26.94 5.42 7.48
N VAL A 39 27.23 6.63 6.99
CA VAL A 39 26.23 7.53 6.38
C VAL A 39 25.74 7.02 5.03
N THR A 40 26.58 6.35 4.24
CA THR A 40 26.19 5.83 2.92
C THR A 40 25.30 4.59 3.02
N LEU A 41 25.51 3.72 4.01
CA LEU A 41 24.74 2.49 4.18
C LEU A 41 23.28 2.76 4.57
N THR A 42 23.05 3.70 5.50
CA THR A 42 21.69 4.08 5.94
C THR A 42 20.88 4.74 4.82
N ALA A 43 21.53 5.55 3.99
CA ALA A 43 20.91 6.25 2.86
C ALA A 43 20.47 5.31 1.72
N GLN A 44 21.10 4.15 1.58
CA GLN A 44 20.73 3.11 0.62
C GLN A 44 19.55 2.27 1.14
N GLN A 45 19.59 1.90 2.42
CA GLN A 45 18.49 1.16 3.07
C GLN A 45 17.15 1.94 3.02
N ASP A 46 17.20 3.27 3.19
CA ASP A 46 16.02 4.14 3.03
C ASP A 46 15.43 4.10 1.60
N THR A 47 16.29 4.03 0.57
CA THR A 47 15.84 4.02 -0.82
C THR A 47 15.19 2.69 -1.19
N ASP A 48 15.79 1.58 -0.75
CA ASP A 48 15.25 0.23 -0.95
C ASP A 48 13.86 0.10 -0.33
N GLU A 49 13.72 0.49 0.94
CA GLU A 49 12.45 0.41 1.66
C GLU A 49 11.39 1.31 1.03
N PHE A 50 11.77 2.53 0.65
CA PHE A 50 10.86 3.42 -0.08
C PHE A 50 10.38 2.79 -1.39
N PHE A 51 11.25 2.16 -2.16
CA PHE A 51 10.87 1.49 -3.40
C PHE A 51 9.93 0.29 -3.14
N LYS A 52 10.23 -0.53 -2.12
CA LYS A 52 9.36 -1.66 -1.72
C LYS A 52 7.96 -1.22 -1.33
N GLN A 53 7.84 -0.09 -0.65
CA GLN A 53 6.56 0.37 -0.14
C GLN A 53 5.71 1.10 -1.19
N ASN A 54 6.34 1.73 -2.18
CA ASN A 54 5.65 2.67 -3.07
C ASN A 54 5.66 2.30 -4.55
N CYS A 55 6.49 1.33 -4.97
CA CYS A 55 6.71 1.06 -6.40
C CYS A 55 6.40 -0.37 -6.80
N THR A 56 6.62 -1.36 -5.92
CA THR A 56 6.56 -2.79 -6.25
C THR A 56 5.15 -3.33 -6.49
N SER A 57 4.12 -2.60 -6.06
CA SER A 57 2.72 -2.93 -6.31
C SER A 57 2.35 -2.83 -7.78
N CYS A 58 3.03 -1.95 -8.53
CA CYS A 58 2.76 -1.67 -9.93
C CYS A 58 3.97 -1.95 -10.84
N HIS A 59 5.19 -2.02 -10.30
CA HIS A 59 6.40 -2.17 -11.08
C HIS A 59 7.23 -3.35 -10.59
N THR A 60 7.92 -4.01 -11.52
CA THR A 60 9.02 -4.91 -11.21
C THR A 60 10.30 -4.42 -11.88
N ILE A 61 11.44 -4.99 -11.49
CA ILE A 61 12.72 -4.82 -12.17
C ILE A 61 13.14 -6.17 -12.72
N GLY A 62 12.87 -6.42 -14.00
CA GLY A 62 13.19 -7.68 -14.67
C GLY A 62 12.23 -8.81 -14.37
N GLY A 63 11.10 -8.51 -13.72
CA GLY A 63 10.00 -9.43 -13.46
C GLY A 63 8.94 -9.42 -14.54
N GLY A 64 9.00 -8.47 -15.47
CA GLY A 64 8.00 -8.23 -16.50
C GLY A 64 6.94 -7.21 -16.07
N ARG A 65 6.06 -6.89 -17.01
CA ARG A 65 5.00 -5.89 -16.83
C ARG A 65 3.98 -6.34 -15.78
N LEU A 66 3.51 -5.38 -14.96
CA LEU A 66 2.32 -5.49 -14.11
C LEU A 66 1.31 -4.43 -14.55
N THR A 67 0.67 -3.70 -13.62
CA THR A 67 -0.08 -2.48 -13.96
C THR A 67 0.83 -1.43 -14.60
N GLY A 68 2.02 -1.23 -14.06
CA GLY A 68 3.08 -0.40 -14.62
C GLY A 68 4.07 -1.21 -15.48
N PRO A 69 4.85 -0.53 -16.34
CA PRO A 69 5.90 -1.17 -17.11
C PRO A 69 7.02 -1.71 -16.23
N ASP A 70 7.73 -2.73 -16.72
CA ASP A 70 8.96 -3.20 -16.11
C ASP A 70 10.05 -2.12 -16.17
N LEU A 71 10.79 -1.95 -15.07
CA LEU A 71 11.78 -0.88 -14.91
C LEU A 71 13.21 -1.32 -15.27
N LYS A 72 13.45 -2.60 -15.57
CA LYS A 72 14.80 -3.08 -15.95
C LYS A 72 15.27 -2.31 -17.17
N ASN A 73 16.46 -1.72 -17.08
CA ASN A 73 17.09 -0.91 -18.11
C ASN A 73 16.24 0.29 -18.57
N VAL A 74 15.39 0.88 -17.71
CA VAL A 74 14.51 2.00 -18.09
C VAL A 74 15.28 3.20 -18.65
N GLU A 75 16.50 3.47 -18.16
CA GLU A 75 17.34 4.57 -18.65
C GLU A 75 17.89 4.35 -20.07
N LYS A 76 17.82 3.12 -20.60
CA LYS A 76 18.12 2.87 -22.02
C LYS A 76 16.95 3.23 -22.93
N ARG A 77 15.73 3.28 -22.37
CA ARG A 77 14.50 3.59 -23.11
C ARG A 77 14.09 5.06 -22.97
N ARG A 78 14.56 5.74 -21.93
CA ARG A 78 14.19 7.14 -21.69
C ARG A 78 15.27 7.93 -20.98
N ASP A 79 15.32 9.22 -21.33
CA ASP A 79 16.15 10.22 -20.67
C ASP A 79 15.89 10.28 -19.16
N ARG A 80 16.99 10.37 -18.40
CA ARG A 80 16.98 10.41 -16.95
C ARG A 80 16.28 11.66 -16.41
N ALA A 81 16.46 12.83 -17.05
CA ALA A 81 15.80 14.05 -16.60
C ALA A 81 14.28 13.98 -16.83
N TRP A 82 13.84 13.37 -17.94
CA TRP A 82 12.44 13.05 -18.16
C TRP A 82 11.91 12.12 -17.05
N LEU A 83 12.62 11.04 -16.73
CA LEU A 83 12.20 10.06 -15.71
C LEU A 83 12.04 10.70 -14.33
N ILE A 84 12.97 11.59 -13.95
CA ILE A 84 12.89 12.34 -12.70
C ILE A 84 11.63 13.20 -12.65
N ARG A 85 11.31 13.94 -13.72
CA ARG A 85 10.09 14.77 -13.76
C ARG A 85 8.83 13.92 -13.62
N PHE A 86 8.78 12.78 -14.32
CA PHE A 86 7.61 11.91 -14.28
C PHE A 86 7.43 11.25 -12.93
N ILE A 87 8.50 10.74 -12.31
CA ILE A 87 8.43 10.15 -10.97
C ILE A 87 7.96 11.19 -9.94
N GLN A 88 8.30 12.47 -10.11
CA GLN A 88 7.88 13.54 -9.20
C GLN A 88 6.41 13.93 -9.35
N ASP A 89 5.92 14.02 -10.60
CA ASP A 89 4.54 14.41 -10.87
C ASP A 89 4.03 13.82 -12.21
N PRO A 90 3.59 12.55 -12.21
CA PRO A 90 3.11 11.91 -13.44
C PRO A 90 1.89 12.61 -14.03
N GLN A 91 0.98 13.07 -13.15
CA GLN A 91 -0.26 13.75 -13.52
C GLN A 91 0.02 15.07 -14.24
N ALA A 92 0.95 15.88 -13.74
CA ALA A 92 1.33 17.12 -14.42
C ALA A 92 1.88 16.88 -15.83
N MET A 93 2.67 15.81 -16.04
CA MET A 93 3.20 15.47 -17.36
C MET A 93 2.11 14.95 -18.32
N ILE A 94 1.15 14.17 -17.81
CA ILE A 94 -0.01 13.75 -18.59
C ILE A 94 -0.85 14.99 -18.98
N ALA A 95 -1.13 15.86 -18.02
CA ALA A 95 -1.93 17.07 -18.21
C ALA A 95 -1.27 18.08 -19.16
N SER A 96 0.08 18.15 -19.18
CA SER A 96 0.81 18.99 -20.13
C SER A 96 0.78 18.45 -21.57
N GLY A 97 0.19 17.27 -21.80
CA GLY A 97 0.09 16.65 -23.12
C GLY A 97 1.38 15.97 -23.58
N ASP A 98 2.28 15.56 -22.67
CA ASP A 98 3.49 14.81 -23.04
C ASP A 98 3.08 13.51 -23.78
N PRO A 99 3.48 13.32 -25.05
CA PRO A 99 3.01 12.19 -25.86
C PRO A 99 3.37 10.83 -25.26
N GLU A 100 4.52 10.76 -24.59
CA GLU A 100 5.00 9.53 -23.97
C GLU A 100 4.29 9.23 -22.65
N ALA A 101 4.00 10.26 -21.85
CA ALA A 101 3.16 10.11 -20.66
C ALA A 101 1.75 9.64 -21.03
N GLN A 102 1.19 10.20 -22.10
CA GLN A 102 -0.12 9.79 -22.65
C GLN A 102 -0.10 8.35 -23.20
N LYS A 103 0.99 7.94 -23.86
CA LYS A 103 1.19 6.55 -24.30
C LYS A 103 1.19 5.58 -23.12
N LEU A 104 1.94 5.90 -22.07
CA LEU A 104 1.99 5.08 -20.86
C LEU A 104 0.64 4.97 -20.16
N LEU A 105 -0.14 6.05 -20.12
CA LEU A 105 -1.49 6.02 -19.56
C LEU A 105 -2.41 5.07 -20.32
N ARG A 106 -2.36 5.08 -21.66
CA ARG A 106 -3.12 4.14 -22.49
C ARG A 106 -2.70 2.70 -22.27
N GLU A 107 -1.39 2.45 -22.22
CA GLU A 107 -0.86 1.11 -21.92
C GLU A 107 -1.28 0.64 -20.51
N ALA A 108 -1.36 1.55 -19.55
CA ALA A 108 -1.85 1.30 -18.19
C ALA A 108 -3.39 1.27 -18.09
N ARG A 109 -4.12 1.25 -19.21
CA ARG A 109 -5.60 1.17 -19.26
C ARG A 109 -6.29 2.30 -18.48
N GLY A 110 -5.70 3.50 -18.52
CA GLY A 110 -6.21 4.67 -17.80
C GLY A 110 -5.83 4.72 -16.31
N VAL A 111 -5.09 3.73 -15.79
CA VAL A 111 -4.54 3.79 -14.43
C VAL A 111 -3.39 4.79 -14.40
N VAL A 112 -3.62 5.91 -13.70
CA VAL A 112 -2.62 6.97 -13.53
C VAL A 112 -1.64 6.56 -12.44
N MET A 113 -0.33 6.68 -12.72
CA MET A 113 0.70 6.53 -11.68
C MET A 113 0.48 7.63 -10.62
N PRO A 114 0.21 7.27 -9.35
CA PRO A 114 -0.07 8.24 -8.32
C PRO A 114 1.18 9.06 -7.98
N LYS A 115 0.98 10.29 -7.53
CA LYS A 115 2.05 11.10 -6.96
C LYS A 115 2.45 10.52 -5.61
N VAL A 116 3.62 9.89 -5.55
CA VAL A 116 4.10 9.24 -4.33
C VAL A 116 4.44 10.28 -3.26
N VAL A 117 3.87 10.13 -2.07
CA VAL A 117 4.13 11.05 -0.95
C VAL A 117 5.61 11.04 -0.57
N GLY A 118 6.18 12.24 -0.38
CA GLY A 118 7.60 12.41 -0.04
C GLY A 118 8.56 12.23 -1.22
N ILE A 119 8.08 12.09 -2.46
CA ILE A 119 8.98 12.07 -3.60
C ILE A 119 9.62 13.45 -3.83
N THR A 120 10.96 13.48 -3.92
CA THR A 120 11.74 14.69 -4.22
C THR A 120 12.65 14.41 -5.41
N LYS A 121 13.17 15.45 -6.08
CA LYS A 121 14.13 15.30 -7.18
C LYS A 121 15.32 14.42 -6.79
N LYS A 122 15.87 14.62 -5.58
CA LYS A 122 16.99 13.83 -5.05
C LYS A 122 16.60 12.36 -4.80
N ARG A 123 15.40 12.13 -4.27
CA ARG A 123 14.89 10.75 -4.03
C ARG A 123 14.59 10.04 -5.36
N ALA A 124 13.99 10.72 -6.33
CA ALA A 124 13.77 10.18 -7.68
C ALA A 124 15.09 9.77 -8.34
N ALA A 125 16.14 10.59 -8.24
CA ALA A 125 17.47 10.24 -8.73
C ALA A 125 18.03 8.97 -8.05
N LYS A 126 17.93 8.87 -6.72
CA LYS A 126 18.35 7.67 -5.98
C LYS A 126 17.57 6.41 -6.37
N ILE A 127 16.26 6.55 -6.63
CA ILE A 127 15.43 5.43 -7.12
C ILE A 127 15.92 4.98 -8.49
N LEU A 128 16.27 5.91 -9.38
CA LEU A 128 16.84 5.56 -10.68
C LEU A 128 18.21 4.89 -10.56
N ASP A 129 19.04 5.31 -9.60
CA ASP A 129 20.32 4.64 -9.30
C ASP A 129 20.11 3.21 -8.79
N LEU A 130 19.12 3.02 -7.91
CA LEU A 130 18.69 1.70 -7.46
C LEU A 130 18.24 0.83 -8.65
N ILE A 131 17.36 1.35 -9.51
CA ILE A 131 16.88 0.64 -10.70
C ILE A 131 18.04 0.27 -11.64
N ALA A 132 18.98 1.19 -11.86
CA ALA A 132 20.15 0.95 -12.70
C ALA A 132 21.07 -0.13 -12.10
N ALA A 133 21.27 -0.15 -10.78
CA ALA A 133 22.04 -1.18 -10.09
C ALA A 133 21.35 -2.56 -10.21
N GLU A 134 20.06 -2.63 -9.92
CA GLU A 134 19.26 -3.86 -10.02
C GLU A 134 19.16 -4.39 -11.46
N SER A 135 19.15 -3.49 -12.45
CA SER A 135 19.08 -3.87 -13.87
C SER A 135 20.32 -4.62 -14.36
N LYS A 136 21.46 -4.44 -13.68
CA LYS A 136 22.72 -5.15 -13.97
C LYS A 136 22.75 -6.57 -13.42
N LEU A 137 21.89 -6.87 -12.45
CA LEU A 137 21.78 -8.21 -11.88
C LEU A 137 21.07 -9.15 -12.87
N GLU A 138 21.46 -10.42 -12.85
CA GLU A 138 20.77 -11.48 -13.58
C GLU A 138 19.31 -11.56 -13.11
N LYS A 139 19.13 -11.67 -11.79
CA LYS A 139 17.83 -11.62 -11.10
C LYS A 139 17.83 -10.50 -10.07
N SER A 140 16.94 -9.53 -10.25
CA SER A 140 16.76 -8.43 -9.30
C SER A 140 16.08 -8.90 -8.03
N ARG A 141 16.37 -8.20 -6.93
CA ARG A 141 15.61 -8.31 -5.66
C ARG A 141 14.13 -7.93 -5.83
N PHE A 142 13.83 -7.14 -6.85
CA PHE A 142 12.51 -6.58 -7.15
C PHE A 142 11.91 -7.16 -8.43
N ALA A 143 12.31 -8.38 -8.82
CA ALA A 143 11.72 -9.10 -9.94
C ALA A 143 10.23 -9.51 -9.70
N GLY A 144 9.62 -9.08 -8.60
CA GLY A 144 8.24 -9.39 -8.23
C GLY A 144 8.11 -10.60 -7.33
N LEU A 145 6.88 -10.87 -6.89
CA LEU A 145 6.56 -12.02 -6.06
C LEU A 145 6.68 -13.31 -6.91
N SER A 146 7.45 -14.28 -6.43
CA SER A 146 7.54 -15.60 -7.05
C SER A 146 6.30 -16.41 -6.66
N LEU A 147 5.20 -16.17 -7.36
CA LEU A 147 3.97 -16.95 -7.19
C LEU A 147 4.14 -18.31 -7.88
N SER A 148 3.65 -19.36 -7.23
CA SER A 148 3.63 -20.69 -7.81
C SER A 148 2.68 -20.75 -9.02
N ASP A 149 3.16 -21.29 -10.14
CA ASP A 149 2.37 -21.47 -11.37
C ASP A 149 1.47 -22.72 -11.36
N ARG A 150 1.52 -23.53 -10.29
CA ARG A 150 0.65 -24.71 -10.16
C ARG A 150 -0.84 -24.35 -10.33
N PRO A 151 -1.69 -25.25 -10.86
CA PRO A 151 -3.13 -25.03 -10.90
C PRO A 151 -3.74 -24.77 -9.52
N PHE A 152 -4.78 -23.94 -9.46
CA PHE A 152 -5.55 -23.74 -8.23
C PHE A 152 -6.31 -25.00 -7.86
N THR A 153 -6.15 -25.44 -6.62
CA THR A 153 -6.88 -26.60 -6.06
C THR A 153 -8.17 -26.14 -5.40
N GLU A 154 -9.06 -27.10 -5.09
CA GLU A 154 -10.27 -26.81 -4.32
C GLU A 154 -9.94 -26.36 -2.89
N GLU A 155 -8.88 -26.91 -2.32
CA GLU A 155 -8.34 -26.49 -1.03
C GLU A 155 -7.93 -25.00 -1.06
N ASP A 156 -7.26 -24.55 -2.12
CA ASP A 156 -6.88 -23.13 -2.26
C ASP A 156 -8.11 -22.22 -2.28
N ARG A 157 -9.17 -22.61 -2.98
CA ARG A 157 -10.42 -21.84 -3.05
C ARG A 157 -11.08 -21.75 -1.68
N THR A 158 -11.14 -22.88 -0.96
CA THR A 158 -11.72 -22.96 0.38
C THR A 158 -10.95 -22.07 1.35
N ILE A 159 -9.61 -22.19 1.39
CA ILE A 159 -8.75 -21.35 2.23
C ILE A 159 -8.89 -19.88 1.85
N GLY A 160 -8.88 -19.56 0.56
CA GLY A 160 -9.04 -18.21 0.05
C GLY A 160 -10.37 -17.57 0.48
N ARG A 161 -11.45 -18.35 0.41
CA ARG A 161 -12.78 -17.93 0.86
C ARG A 161 -12.79 -17.66 2.36
N GLU A 162 -12.19 -18.53 3.16
CA GLU A 162 -12.14 -18.36 4.61
C GLU A 162 -11.32 -17.12 5.03
N LEU A 163 -10.20 -16.87 4.36
CA LEU A 163 -9.37 -15.68 4.57
C LEU A 163 -10.12 -14.41 4.16
N PHE A 164 -10.80 -14.43 3.01
CA PHE A 164 -11.60 -13.32 2.52
C PHE A 164 -12.72 -12.96 3.50
N LEU A 165 -13.45 -13.97 3.96
CA LEU A 165 -14.55 -13.84 4.92
C LEU A 165 -14.11 -13.49 6.34
N GLY A 166 -12.89 -13.85 6.70
CA GLY A 166 -12.37 -13.72 8.06
C GLY A 166 -12.77 -14.84 9.01
N THR A 167 -13.34 -15.93 8.51
CA THR A 167 -13.50 -17.16 9.31
C THR A 167 -12.13 -17.78 9.61
N ARG A 168 -11.15 -17.59 8.70
CA ARG A 168 -9.72 -17.78 8.97
C ARG A 168 -9.05 -16.42 9.02
N ARG A 169 -8.29 -16.15 10.09
CA ARG A 169 -7.54 -14.90 10.23
C ARG A 169 -6.27 -14.92 9.39
N LEU A 170 -5.94 -13.79 8.80
CA LEU A 170 -4.63 -13.56 8.17
C LEU A 170 -3.53 -13.68 9.23
N LYS A 171 -2.43 -14.36 8.89
CA LYS A 171 -1.23 -14.50 9.75
C LYS A 171 -0.67 -13.13 10.17
N GLY A 172 -0.71 -12.15 9.27
CA GLY A 172 -0.29 -10.76 9.55
C GLY A 172 -1.20 -9.98 10.50
N GLY A 173 -2.34 -10.55 10.91
CA GLY A 173 -3.30 -9.92 11.83
C GLY A 173 -4.13 -8.79 11.22
N GLY A 174 -4.15 -8.66 9.89
CA GLY A 174 -4.95 -7.67 9.18
C GLY A 174 -6.45 -7.98 9.21
N PRO A 175 -7.31 -6.99 8.91
CA PRO A 175 -8.74 -7.21 8.80
C PRO A 175 -9.07 -8.12 7.61
N PRO A 176 -10.16 -8.90 7.68
CA PRO A 176 -10.61 -9.70 6.54
C PRO A 176 -11.10 -8.82 5.40
N CYS A 177 -10.95 -9.29 4.16
CA CYS A 177 -11.32 -8.54 2.97
C CYS A 177 -12.80 -8.15 2.96
N LEU A 178 -13.68 -9.06 3.39
CA LEU A 178 -15.14 -8.86 3.45
C LEU A 178 -15.54 -7.63 4.28
N SER A 179 -14.72 -7.23 5.27
CA SER A 179 -15.03 -6.06 6.11
C SER A 179 -15.16 -4.76 5.31
N CYS A 180 -14.44 -4.66 4.20
CA CYS A 180 -14.41 -3.48 3.35
C CYS A 180 -14.94 -3.76 1.94
N HIS A 181 -14.79 -4.99 1.45
CA HIS A 181 -15.14 -5.39 0.10
C HIS A 181 -16.30 -6.39 0.10
N THR A 182 -16.95 -6.49 -1.05
CA THR A 182 -17.92 -7.54 -1.35
C THR A 182 -17.44 -8.33 -2.58
N VAL A 183 -17.92 -9.57 -2.71
CA VAL A 183 -17.88 -10.35 -3.94
C VAL A 183 -19.20 -11.10 -4.09
N ASN A 184 -19.49 -11.60 -5.29
CA ASN A 184 -20.74 -12.27 -5.60
C ASN A 184 -20.97 -13.49 -4.68
N GLY A 185 -22.22 -13.72 -4.29
CA GLY A 185 -22.57 -14.90 -3.47
C GLY A 185 -22.00 -14.92 -2.04
N VAL A 186 -21.39 -13.83 -1.57
CA VAL A 186 -20.77 -13.81 -0.23
C VAL A 186 -21.65 -13.14 0.81
N GLY A 187 -22.24 -13.99 1.66
CA GLY A 187 -23.06 -13.59 2.80
C GLY A 187 -24.49 -13.24 2.42
N GLY A 188 -25.48 -13.72 3.20
CA GLY A 188 -26.90 -13.41 2.96
C GLY A 188 -27.27 -11.94 3.13
N LEU A 189 -26.36 -11.14 3.71
CA LEU A 189 -26.50 -9.70 3.93
C LEU A 189 -25.49 -8.88 3.11
N GLY A 190 -24.71 -9.51 2.23
CA GLY A 190 -23.64 -8.86 1.46
C GLY A 190 -22.34 -8.64 2.25
N GLY A 191 -21.34 -8.09 1.57
CA GLY A 191 -20.06 -7.69 2.13
C GLY A 191 -19.95 -6.19 2.41
N GLY A 192 -18.74 -5.71 2.67
CA GLY A 192 -18.47 -4.29 2.84
C GLY A 192 -18.57 -3.50 1.54
N GLU A 193 -19.04 -2.25 1.64
CA GLU A 193 -19.16 -1.31 0.51
C GLU A 193 -18.14 -0.16 0.58
N LEU A 194 -17.20 -0.20 1.54
CA LEU A 194 -16.14 0.82 1.65
C LEU A 194 -15.15 0.74 0.47
N GLY A 195 -14.85 -0.48 0.05
CA GLY A 195 -14.05 -0.80 -1.13
C GLY A 195 -14.92 -1.24 -2.30
N PRO A 196 -14.35 -1.28 -3.52
CA PRO A 196 -15.06 -1.77 -4.70
C PRO A 196 -15.43 -3.25 -4.56
N ASP A 197 -16.45 -3.67 -5.30
CA ASP A 197 -16.76 -5.08 -5.56
C ASP A 197 -15.54 -5.75 -6.23
N LEU A 198 -15.10 -6.87 -5.65
CA LEU A 198 -13.94 -7.63 -6.09
C LEU A 198 -14.32 -8.86 -6.94
N THR A 199 -15.59 -9.08 -7.27
CA THR A 199 -16.08 -10.22 -8.07
C THR A 199 -15.23 -10.38 -9.33
N ASP A 200 -15.08 -9.31 -10.11
CA ASP A 200 -14.29 -9.32 -11.35
C ASP A 200 -12.83 -8.87 -11.15
N ALA A 201 -12.33 -8.81 -9.91
CA ALA A 201 -10.98 -8.29 -9.66
C ALA A 201 -9.90 -9.10 -10.36
N TYR A 202 -10.07 -10.42 -10.46
CA TYR A 202 -9.11 -11.31 -11.12
C TYR A 202 -9.01 -11.01 -12.62
N ALA A 203 -10.14 -10.94 -13.34
CA ALA A 203 -10.14 -10.57 -14.76
C ALA A 203 -9.68 -9.12 -14.98
N ARG A 204 -10.19 -8.18 -14.16
CA ARG A 204 -9.90 -6.74 -14.28
C ARG A 204 -8.42 -6.43 -14.11
N LEU A 205 -7.74 -7.11 -13.20
CA LEU A 205 -6.31 -6.92 -12.98
C LEU A 205 -5.41 -7.82 -13.85
N GLU A 206 -5.90 -8.47 -14.91
CA GLU A 206 -5.10 -9.36 -15.78
C GLU A 206 -4.52 -10.60 -15.04
N GLY A 207 -5.28 -11.12 -14.09
CA GLY A 207 -5.08 -12.44 -13.49
C GLY A 207 -3.99 -12.53 -12.43
N ARG A 208 -3.51 -13.76 -12.23
CA ARG A 208 -2.69 -14.20 -11.08
C ARG A 208 -1.53 -13.26 -10.74
N LYS A 209 -0.74 -12.89 -11.74
CA LYS A 209 0.55 -12.20 -11.52
C LYS A 209 0.37 -10.79 -10.99
N VAL A 210 -0.48 -10.00 -11.64
CA VAL A 210 -0.70 -8.59 -11.30
C VAL A 210 -1.53 -8.47 -10.02
N LEU A 211 -2.61 -9.24 -9.90
CA LEU A 211 -3.41 -9.25 -8.68
C LEU A 211 -2.60 -9.75 -7.48
N GLY A 212 -1.76 -10.77 -7.67
CA GLY A 212 -0.92 -11.27 -6.58
C GLY A 212 0.17 -10.28 -6.14
N ALA A 213 0.77 -9.55 -7.09
CA ALA A 213 1.68 -8.45 -6.76
C ALA A 213 0.96 -7.31 -6.02
N TRP A 214 -0.28 -7.01 -6.39
CA TRP A 214 -1.09 -6.02 -5.70
C TRP A 214 -1.49 -6.45 -4.28
N LEU A 215 -1.87 -7.73 -4.09
CA LEU A 215 -2.17 -8.27 -2.76
C LEU A 215 -0.94 -8.26 -1.85
N ALA A 216 0.26 -8.47 -2.40
CA ALA A 216 1.49 -8.41 -1.63
C ALA A 216 1.82 -6.99 -1.11
N SER A 217 1.34 -5.95 -1.81
CA SER A 217 1.61 -4.55 -1.44
C SER A 217 0.50 -3.63 -1.98
N PRO A 218 -0.68 -3.58 -1.34
CA PRO A 218 -1.76 -2.73 -1.83
C PRO A 218 -1.41 -1.27 -1.60
N SER A 219 -1.42 -0.47 -2.68
CA SER A 219 -0.96 0.92 -2.66
C SER A 219 -2.09 1.96 -2.70
N THR A 220 -3.32 1.58 -2.35
CA THR A 220 -4.45 2.53 -2.24
C THR A 220 -4.40 3.28 -0.92
N GLU A 221 -4.89 4.52 -0.89
CA GLU A 221 -4.89 5.37 0.30
C GLU A 221 -5.57 4.72 1.52
N THR A 222 -6.58 3.88 1.29
CA THR A 222 -7.32 3.19 2.35
C THR A 222 -6.63 1.90 2.82
N MET A 223 -6.02 1.12 1.92
CA MET A 223 -5.44 -0.19 2.27
C MET A 223 -3.95 -0.11 2.65
N ALA A 224 -3.19 0.78 2.03
CA ALA A 224 -1.74 0.87 2.26
C ALA A 224 -1.38 1.08 3.74
N PRO A 225 -2.04 1.98 4.51
CA PRO A 225 -1.71 2.17 5.92
C PRO A 225 -2.00 0.94 6.80
N VAL A 226 -2.98 0.12 6.40
CA VAL A 226 -3.41 -1.07 7.13
C VAL A 226 -2.43 -2.22 6.87
N PHE A 227 -2.27 -2.58 5.60
CA PHE A 227 -1.48 -3.76 5.21
C PHE A 227 0.03 -3.53 5.24
N LYS A 228 0.50 -2.27 5.32
CA LYS A 228 1.89 -1.97 5.67
C LYS A 228 2.24 -2.43 7.10
N LYS A 229 1.28 -2.36 8.03
CA LYS A 229 1.46 -2.83 9.42
C LYS A 229 1.11 -4.31 9.58
N HIS A 230 0.20 -4.78 8.74
CA HIS A 230 -0.34 -6.14 8.76
C HIS A 230 -0.18 -6.80 7.39
N PRO A 231 1.05 -7.14 6.97
CA PRO A 231 1.30 -7.68 5.65
C PRO A 231 0.59 -9.03 5.45
N ILE A 232 0.10 -9.27 4.23
CA ILE A 232 -0.44 -10.56 3.83
C ILE A 232 0.74 -11.52 3.64
N ASP A 233 0.65 -12.70 4.24
CA ASP A 233 1.71 -13.69 4.14
C ASP A 233 1.79 -14.25 2.70
N PRO A 234 2.98 -14.48 2.13
CA PRO A 234 3.11 -14.98 0.76
C PRO A 234 2.35 -16.28 0.49
N ASP A 235 2.20 -17.15 1.49
CA ASP A 235 1.46 -18.41 1.35
C ASP A 235 -0.06 -18.21 1.29
N GLU A 236 -0.56 -17.07 1.80
CA GLU A 236 -1.99 -16.72 1.82
C GLU A 236 -2.45 -16.08 0.50
N ILE A 237 -1.52 -15.53 -0.29
CA ILE A 237 -1.83 -14.87 -1.56
C ILE A 237 -2.38 -15.86 -2.58
N LEU A 238 -1.80 -17.06 -2.67
CA LEU A 238 -2.23 -18.05 -3.68
C LEU A 238 -3.67 -18.55 -3.45
N PRO A 239 -4.08 -18.91 -2.21
CA PRO A 239 -5.48 -19.16 -1.89
C PRO A 239 -6.43 -17.99 -2.21
N LEU A 240 -6.06 -16.76 -1.82
CA LEU A 240 -6.88 -15.58 -2.12
C LEU A 240 -7.09 -15.38 -3.63
N LEU A 241 -6.04 -15.61 -4.43
CA LEU A 241 -6.14 -15.57 -5.89
C LEU A 241 -7.03 -16.67 -6.45
N ALA A 242 -6.97 -17.88 -5.89
CA ALA A 242 -7.82 -18.99 -6.31
C ALA A 242 -9.30 -18.67 -6.10
N PHE A 243 -9.64 -18.12 -4.94
CA PHE A 243 -10.99 -17.71 -4.60
C PHE A 243 -11.49 -16.59 -5.54
N LEU A 244 -10.72 -15.51 -5.71
CA LEU A 244 -11.11 -14.40 -6.59
C LEU A 244 -11.19 -14.80 -8.07
N GLU A 245 -10.43 -15.81 -8.52
CA GLU A 245 -10.60 -16.37 -9.86
C GLU A 245 -11.93 -17.08 -10.01
N THR A 246 -12.33 -17.89 -9.03
CA THR A 246 -13.63 -18.58 -9.02
C THR A 246 -14.76 -17.57 -9.08
N GLU A 247 -14.74 -16.55 -8.23
CA GLU A 247 -15.76 -15.49 -8.23
C GLU A 247 -15.83 -14.73 -9.56
N SER A 248 -14.68 -14.50 -10.21
CA SER A 248 -14.63 -13.83 -11.52
C SER A 248 -15.13 -14.71 -12.67
N LYS A 249 -15.12 -16.05 -12.53
CA LYS A 249 -15.63 -16.98 -13.54
C LYS A 249 -17.12 -17.26 -13.35
N GLU A 250 -17.57 -17.34 -12.11
CA GLU A 250 -18.94 -17.70 -11.74
C GLU A 250 -19.85 -16.48 -11.60
N GLY A 251 -19.27 -15.30 -11.36
CA GLY A 251 -19.99 -14.09 -11.03
C GLY A 251 -20.46 -13.26 -12.22
N THR A 252 -21.72 -12.86 -12.17
CA THR A 252 -22.09 -11.49 -12.57
C THR A 252 -21.85 -10.58 -11.36
N PRO A 253 -21.42 -9.31 -11.53
CA PRO A 253 -21.21 -8.39 -10.40
C PRO A 253 -22.43 -8.41 -9.47
N ALA A 254 -22.20 -8.34 -8.15
CA ALA A 254 -23.27 -8.42 -7.16
C ALA A 254 -24.21 -7.21 -7.32
N THR A 255 -25.20 -7.35 -8.19
CA THR A 255 -26.18 -6.30 -8.49
C THR A 255 -27.32 -6.40 -7.50
N THR A 256 -27.44 -5.43 -6.59
CA THR A 256 -28.67 -5.02 -5.89
C THR A 256 -29.38 -6.06 -4.98
N GLY A 257 -29.08 -7.35 -5.10
CA GLY A 257 -29.82 -8.47 -4.48
C GLY A 257 -29.58 -8.64 -2.98
N SER A 258 -28.37 -8.42 -2.49
CA SER A 258 -28.12 -8.45 -1.04
C SER A 258 -28.78 -7.26 -0.32
N ASN A 259 -28.83 -6.10 -0.98
CA ASN A 259 -29.45 -4.89 -0.44
C ASN A 259 -30.97 -5.03 -0.36
N ILE A 260 -31.62 -5.69 -1.33
CA ILE A 260 -33.07 -5.93 -1.25
C ILE A 260 -33.42 -6.94 -0.16
N ASN A 261 -32.61 -7.98 0.04
CA ASN A 261 -32.82 -8.95 1.12
C ASN A 261 -32.73 -8.29 2.50
N PHE A 262 -31.74 -7.41 2.72
CA PHE A 262 -31.64 -6.64 3.96
C PHE A 262 -32.85 -5.73 4.19
N VAL A 263 -33.27 -4.98 3.16
CA VAL A 263 -34.46 -4.10 3.25
C VAL A 263 -35.73 -4.90 3.53
N LEU A 264 -35.93 -6.02 2.83
CA LEU A 264 -37.08 -6.90 3.04
C LEU A 264 -37.08 -7.50 4.45
N LEU A 265 -35.94 -7.96 4.94
CA LEU A 265 -35.80 -8.48 6.30
C LEU A 265 -36.13 -7.39 7.34
N GLY A 266 -35.65 -6.17 7.10
CA GLY A 266 -35.94 -5.00 7.93
C GLY A 266 -37.42 -4.64 7.96
N VAL A 267 -38.07 -4.59 6.80
CA VAL A 267 -39.51 -4.31 6.68
C VAL A 267 -40.34 -5.40 7.34
N VAL A 268 -40.03 -6.67 7.09
CA VAL A 268 -40.72 -7.82 7.72
C VAL A 268 -40.54 -7.78 9.23
N GLY A 269 -39.32 -7.56 9.72
CA GLY A 269 -39.02 -7.44 11.14
C GLY A 269 -39.75 -6.28 11.82
N ALA A 270 -39.73 -5.09 11.21
CA ALA A 270 -40.45 -3.93 11.70
C ALA A 270 -41.97 -4.16 11.75
N THR A 271 -42.52 -4.77 10.69
CA THR A 271 -43.94 -5.09 10.60
C THR A 271 -44.34 -6.10 11.68
N ALA A 272 -43.55 -7.16 11.88
CA ALA A 272 -43.79 -8.15 12.92
C ALA A 272 -43.74 -7.54 14.34
N LEU A 273 -42.78 -6.64 14.58
CA LEU A 273 -42.68 -5.91 15.85
C LEU A 273 -43.88 -5.00 16.09
N LEU A 274 -44.36 -4.29 15.06
CA LEU A 274 -45.56 -3.46 15.16
C LEU A 274 -46.81 -4.29 15.47
N PHE A 275 -46.97 -5.45 14.82
CA PHE A 275 -48.08 -6.38 15.10
C PHE A 275 -48.01 -6.96 16.51
N LEU A 276 -46.82 -7.34 16.99
CA LEU A 276 -46.62 -7.79 18.37
C LEU A 276 -46.95 -6.69 19.36
N PHE A 277 -46.45 -5.48 19.12
CA PHE A 277 -46.69 -4.33 19.99
C PHE A 277 -48.18 -4.04 20.09
N ASP A 278 -48.87 -3.97 18.95
CA ASP A 278 -50.31 -3.81 18.88
C ASP A 278 -51.07 -4.96 19.57
N TYR A 279 -50.69 -6.22 19.34
CA TYR A 279 -51.29 -7.38 20.02
C TYR A 279 -51.20 -7.28 21.56
N PHE A 280 -50.02 -6.93 22.10
CA PHE A 280 -49.82 -6.78 23.54
C PHE A 280 -50.47 -5.50 24.11
N TRP A 281 -50.43 -4.37 23.38
CA TRP A 281 -51.00 -3.10 23.85
C TRP A 281 -52.51 -3.00 23.69
N ARG A 282 -53.14 -3.80 22.82
CA ARG A 282 -54.60 -3.81 22.58
C ARG A 282 -55.42 -3.96 23.87
N ARG A 283 -54.90 -4.61 24.91
CA ARG A 283 -55.61 -4.81 26.18
C ARG A 283 -55.31 -3.75 27.24
N ARG A 284 -54.31 -2.88 27.05
CA ARG A 284 -53.82 -1.96 28.09
C ARG A 284 -54.77 -0.81 28.42
N PHE A 285 -55.53 -0.29 27.47
CA PHE A 285 -56.42 0.88 27.68
C PHE A 285 -57.91 0.53 27.83
N THR A 286 -58.24 -0.75 28.04
CA THR A 286 -59.62 -1.22 28.21
C THR A 286 -60.32 -0.60 29.42
N GLY A 287 -59.60 -0.34 30.52
CA GLY A 287 -60.16 0.26 31.75
C GLY A 287 -60.63 1.71 31.61
N VAL A 288 -59.88 2.57 30.90
CA VAL A 288 -60.23 4.00 30.74
C VAL A 288 -61.34 4.17 29.70
N ARG A 289 -61.27 3.43 28.58
CA ARG A 289 -62.29 3.43 27.54
C ARG A 289 -63.64 2.90 28.06
N ALA A 290 -63.63 1.90 28.94
CA ALA A 290 -64.84 1.38 29.56
C ALA A 290 -65.58 2.43 30.41
N ARG A 291 -64.86 3.33 31.10
CA ARG A 291 -65.47 4.41 31.90
C ARG A 291 -66.05 5.53 31.03
N LEU A 292 -65.39 5.89 29.94
CA LEU A 292 -65.88 6.91 29.00
C LEU A 292 -67.10 6.44 28.18
N VAL A 293 -67.16 5.15 27.80
CA VAL A 293 -68.28 4.60 27.02
C VAL A 293 -69.50 4.27 27.88
N ARG A 294 -69.32 3.89 29.16
CA ARG A 294 -70.44 3.60 30.08
C ARG A 294 -71.05 4.82 30.76
N GLY A 295 -70.57 6.03 30.47
CA GLY A 295 -71.19 7.27 30.98
C GLY A 295 -71.25 7.37 32.50
N GLN A 296 -70.39 6.65 33.23
CA GLN A 296 -70.27 6.80 34.68
C GLN A 296 -69.27 7.93 34.94
N ARG A 297 -69.82 9.12 35.17
CA ARG A 297 -69.11 10.22 35.84
C ARG A 297 -68.80 9.85 37.28
#